data_AF-A0A7V4CIY9-F1
#
_entry.id   AF-A0A7V4CIY9-F1
#
_cell.length_a   1.000
_cell.length_b   1.000
_cell.length_c   1.000
_cell.angle_alpha   90.00
_cell.angle_beta   90.00
_cell.angle_gamma   90.00
#
_symmetry.space_group_name_H-M   'P 1'
#
loop_
_entity.id
_entity.type
_entity.pdbx_description
1 polymer ?
#
loop_
_entity_poly.entity_id
_entity_poly.type
_entity_poly.pdbx_seq_one_letter_code
_entity_poly.pdbx_strand_id
1 'polypeptide(L)'
;MKAQIEALREQFRDRLKARIDERKQTIVERIYERINALNEIITNHYLDILDRLEKILERIESRTTKAELNGIDVTQVEAVIEKAHQAINTAREAVKTQAEKIYQPPEITSEENLRLDVGKLRQQLHDDLKAVEKLVKEARNAVREAAVALAQIPKVDALEVPNTQPTQ
;
A
#
# COMPACT_ATOMS: atom_id res chain seq x y z
N MET A 1 12.81 -14.24 -2.70
CA MET A 1 11.61 -14.38 -1.85
C MET A 1 10.88 -15.72 -2.03
N LYS A 2 10.35 -16.06 -3.23
CA LYS A 2 9.59 -17.32 -3.43
C LYS A 2 10.36 -18.60 -3.05
N ALA A 3 11.62 -18.71 -3.45
CA ALA A 3 12.48 -19.84 -3.06
C ALA A 3 12.73 -19.93 -1.53
N GLN A 4 12.78 -18.79 -0.83
CA GLN A 4 12.95 -18.78 0.63
C GLN A 4 11.66 -19.22 1.35
N ILE A 5 10.50 -18.80 0.85
CA ILE A 5 9.19 -19.24 1.38
C ILE A 5 9.03 -20.75 1.18
N GLU A 6 9.46 -21.27 0.04
CA GLU A 6 9.42 -22.72 -0.25
C GLU A 6 10.34 -23.51 0.68
N ALA A 7 11.58 -23.07 0.87
CA ALA A 7 12.50 -23.69 1.82
C ALA A 7 11.97 -23.67 3.27
N LEU A 8 11.37 -22.54 3.70
CA LEU A 8 10.75 -22.44 5.03
C LEU A 8 9.53 -23.36 5.17
N ARG A 9 8.74 -23.52 4.11
CA ARG A 9 7.61 -24.44 4.06
C ARG A 9 8.05 -25.89 4.20
N GLU A 10 9.11 -26.30 3.51
CA GLU A 10 9.66 -27.66 3.63
C GLU A 10 10.16 -27.94 5.05
N GLN A 11 10.95 -27.01 5.62
CA GLN A 11 11.39 -27.11 7.01
C GLN A 11 10.22 -27.19 7.98
N PHE A 12 9.16 -26.43 7.73
CA PHE A 12 7.97 -26.44 8.56
C PHE A 12 7.23 -27.77 8.46
N ARG A 13 7.02 -28.29 7.25
CA ARG A 13 6.44 -29.61 7.00
C ARG A 13 7.18 -30.70 7.78
N ASP A 14 8.52 -30.70 7.74
CA ASP A 14 9.30 -31.71 8.43
C ASP A 14 9.21 -31.61 9.95
N ARG A 15 9.09 -30.39 10.50
CA ARG A 15 8.84 -30.19 11.94
C ARG A 15 7.46 -30.69 12.38
N LEU A 16 6.45 -30.66 11.51
CA LEU A 16 5.09 -31.07 11.84
C LEU A 16 4.88 -32.58 11.77
N LYS A 17 5.52 -33.28 10.82
CA LYS A 17 5.35 -34.74 10.60
C LYS A 17 5.51 -35.60 11.85
N ALA A 18 6.39 -35.20 12.77
CA ALA A 18 6.68 -35.96 13.99
C ALA A 18 5.81 -35.57 15.20
N ARG A 19 4.96 -34.56 15.07
CA ARG A 19 4.30 -33.90 16.22
C ARG A 19 2.78 -33.82 16.13
N ILE A 20 2.20 -33.94 14.93
CA ILE A 20 0.78 -33.63 14.69
C ILE A 20 0.17 -34.61 13.68
N ASP A 21 -1.13 -34.87 13.84
CA ASP A 21 -1.96 -35.58 12.85
C ASP A 21 -1.87 -34.99 11.42
N GLU A 22 -1.84 -35.87 10.42
CA GLU A 22 -1.66 -35.54 9.00
C GLU A 22 -2.73 -34.56 8.46
N ARG A 23 -3.98 -34.69 8.94
CA ARG A 23 -5.08 -33.80 8.53
C ARG A 23 -4.82 -32.38 9.04
N LYS A 24 -4.38 -32.25 10.29
CA LYS A 24 -4.08 -30.96 10.92
C LYS A 24 -2.82 -30.34 10.33
N GLN A 25 -1.78 -31.13 10.07
CA GLN A 25 -0.59 -30.69 9.36
C GLN A 25 -0.95 -30.04 8.01
N THR A 26 -1.76 -30.71 7.19
CA THR A 26 -2.17 -30.19 5.88
C THR A 26 -2.89 -28.84 5.98
N ILE A 27 -3.74 -28.66 6.99
CA ILE A 27 -4.45 -27.40 7.22
C ILE A 27 -3.46 -26.28 7.57
N VAL A 28 -2.51 -26.57 8.45
CA VAL A 28 -1.52 -25.59 8.93
C VAL A 28 -0.57 -25.15 7.83
N GLU A 29 -0.11 -26.10 6.99
CA GLU A 29 0.70 -25.79 5.80
C GLU A 29 -0.07 -24.87 4.84
N ARG A 30 -1.34 -25.18 4.54
CA ARG A 30 -2.18 -24.34 3.69
C ARG A 30 -2.38 -22.93 4.26
N ILE A 31 -2.51 -22.81 5.58
CA ILE A 31 -2.62 -21.49 6.22
C ILE A 31 -1.33 -20.71 6.06
N TYR A 32 -0.18 -21.35 6.27
CA TYR A 32 1.13 -20.72 6.10
C TYR A 32 1.36 -20.22 4.67
N GLU A 33 1.06 -21.06 3.67
CA GLU A 33 1.11 -20.68 2.25
C GLU A 33 0.20 -19.47 1.96
N ARG A 34 -1.02 -19.52 2.48
CA ARG A 34 -2.01 -18.47 2.24
C ARG A 34 -1.61 -17.15 2.89
N ILE A 35 -0.91 -17.16 4.01
CA ILE A 35 -0.42 -15.94 4.69
C ILE A 35 0.56 -15.18 3.79
N ASN A 36 1.59 -15.87 3.28
CA ASN A 36 2.58 -15.22 2.43
C ASN A 36 2.01 -14.82 1.07
N ALA A 37 1.13 -15.65 0.48
CA ALA A 37 0.45 -15.31 -0.76
C ALA A 37 -0.47 -14.09 -0.60
N LEU A 38 -1.20 -13.99 0.51
CA LEU A 38 -2.05 -12.83 0.79
C LEU A 38 -1.22 -11.55 0.97
N ASN A 39 -0.05 -11.64 1.60
CA ASN A 39 0.85 -10.49 1.71
C ASN A 39 1.25 -9.96 0.33
N GLU A 40 1.69 -10.85 -0.57
CA GLU A 40 2.05 -10.49 -1.96
C GLU A 40 0.86 -9.88 -2.71
N ILE A 41 -0.32 -10.52 -2.67
CA ILE A 41 -1.51 -10.05 -3.39
C ILE A 41 -1.95 -8.66 -2.90
N ILE A 42 -2.02 -8.45 -1.58
CA ILE A 42 -2.55 -7.23 -0.99
C ILE A 42 -1.56 -6.07 -1.17
N THR A 43 -0.26 -6.31 -0.99
CA THR A 43 0.75 -5.27 -1.20
C THR A 43 0.83 -4.84 -2.67
N ASN A 44 0.76 -5.78 -3.63
CA ASN A 44 0.66 -5.44 -5.05
C ASN A 44 -0.57 -4.58 -5.35
N HIS A 45 -1.72 -4.94 -4.77
CA HIS A 45 -2.94 -4.14 -4.94
C HIS A 45 -2.79 -2.71 -4.38
N TYR A 46 -2.12 -2.54 -3.24
CA TYR A 46 -1.84 -1.22 -2.68
C TYR A 46 -0.88 -0.40 -3.54
N LEU A 47 0.15 -1.00 -4.12
CA LEU A 47 1.03 -0.32 -5.08
C LEU A 47 0.25 0.18 -6.30
N ASP A 48 -0.64 -0.66 -6.87
CA ASP A 48 -1.49 -0.26 -7.99
C ASP A 48 -2.42 0.92 -7.63
N ILE A 49 -2.93 0.96 -6.40
CA ILE A 49 -3.74 2.09 -5.92
C ILE A 49 -2.88 3.35 -5.83
N LEU A 50 -1.69 3.28 -5.25
CA LEU A 50 -0.79 4.43 -5.10
C LEU A 50 -0.35 4.97 -6.47
N ASP A 51 -0.12 4.12 -7.46
CA ASP A 51 0.17 4.55 -8.84
C ASP A 51 -1.00 5.30 -9.49
N ARG A 52 -2.24 4.91 -9.18
CA ARG A 52 -3.43 5.65 -9.65
C ARG A 52 -3.58 6.99 -8.94
N LEU A 53 -3.26 7.04 -7.65
CA LEU A 53 -3.29 8.29 -6.87
C LEU A 53 -2.25 9.29 -7.38
N GLU A 54 -1.04 8.83 -7.70
CA GLU A 54 0.01 9.64 -8.32
C GLU A 54 -0.48 10.29 -9.62
N LYS A 55 -1.04 9.48 -10.53
CA LYS A 55 -1.61 9.98 -11.81
C LYS A 55 -2.74 10.99 -11.63
N ILE A 56 -3.51 10.88 -10.54
CA ILE A 56 -4.54 11.88 -10.23
C ILE A 56 -3.87 13.16 -9.74
N LEU A 57 -2.84 13.05 -8.89
CA LEU A 57 -2.10 14.20 -8.37
C LEU A 57 -1.38 14.96 -9.50
N GLU A 58 -0.73 14.27 -10.44
CA GLU A 58 -0.12 14.87 -11.63
C GLU A 58 -1.11 15.72 -12.46
N ARG A 59 -2.37 15.27 -12.55
CA ARG A 59 -3.43 16.04 -13.24
C ARG A 59 -3.87 17.27 -12.45
N ILE A 60 -3.88 17.17 -11.12
CA ILE A 60 -4.16 18.30 -10.23
C ILE A 60 -3.05 19.33 -10.40
N GLU A 61 -1.79 18.92 -10.32
CA GLU A 61 -0.62 19.79 -10.55
C GLU A 61 -0.68 20.51 -11.89
N SER A 62 -0.95 19.77 -12.97
CA SER A 62 -1.06 20.37 -14.30
C SER A 62 -2.11 21.48 -14.36
N ARG A 63 -3.24 21.33 -13.65
CA ARG A 63 -4.30 22.36 -13.56
C ARG A 63 -3.89 23.50 -12.64
N THR A 64 -3.20 23.21 -11.54
CA THR A 64 -2.64 24.22 -10.63
C THR A 64 -1.65 25.12 -11.36
N THR A 65 -0.70 24.55 -12.13
CA THR A 65 0.25 25.33 -12.93
C THR A 65 -0.46 26.22 -13.95
N LYS A 66 -1.52 25.73 -14.60
CA LYS A 66 -2.33 26.58 -15.50
C LYS A 66 -2.97 27.75 -14.75
N ALA A 67 -3.47 27.53 -13.54
CA ALA A 67 -4.05 28.60 -12.73
C ALA A 67 -3.01 29.64 -12.33
N GLU A 68 -1.84 29.21 -11.89
CA GLU A 68 -0.71 30.07 -11.54
C GLU A 68 -0.27 30.94 -12.73
N LEU A 69 -0.13 30.35 -13.92
CA LEU A 69 0.21 31.06 -15.15
C LEU A 69 -0.83 32.11 -15.57
N ASN A 70 -2.08 31.95 -15.13
CA ASN A 70 -3.16 32.92 -15.31
C ASN A 70 -3.25 33.94 -14.16
N GLY A 71 -2.24 34.00 -13.29
CA GLY A 71 -2.15 34.97 -12.19
C GLY A 71 -3.08 34.67 -11.01
N ILE A 72 -3.58 33.44 -10.90
CA ILE A 72 -4.40 33.00 -9.77
C ILE A 72 -3.48 32.55 -8.64
N ASP A 73 -3.77 32.96 -7.41
CA ASP A 73 -3.09 32.45 -6.22
C ASP A 73 -3.43 30.97 -6.00
N VAL A 74 -2.39 30.13 -6.09
CA VAL A 74 -2.45 28.68 -5.91
C VAL A 74 -1.76 28.21 -4.63
N THR A 75 -1.28 29.11 -3.78
CA THR A 75 -0.43 28.79 -2.61
C THR A 75 -1.06 27.71 -1.72
N GLN A 76 -2.38 27.79 -1.49
CA GLN A 76 -3.09 26.78 -0.69
C GLN A 76 -3.16 25.42 -1.39
N VAL A 77 -3.30 25.40 -2.71
CA VAL A 77 -3.37 24.18 -3.52
C VAL A 77 -2.00 23.50 -3.56
N GLU A 78 -0.92 24.25 -3.74
CA GLU A 78 0.45 23.73 -3.69
C GLU A 78 0.77 23.10 -2.34
N ALA A 79 0.39 23.74 -1.24
CA ALA A 79 0.61 23.22 0.10
C ALA A 79 -0.09 21.87 0.35
N VAL A 80 -1.27 21.64 -0.23
CA VAL A 80 -1.97 20.35 -0.11
C VAL A 80 -1.48 19.31 -1.12
N ILE A 81 -0.98 19.73 -2.29
CA ILE A 81 -0.29 18.85 -3.25
C ILE A 81 0.98 18.28 -2.61
N GLU A 82 1.79 19.12 -1.95
CA GLU A 82 3.01 18.67 -1.27
C GLU A 82 2.69 17.64 -0.18
N LYS A 83 1.63 17.87 0.61
CA LYS A 83 1.15 16.89 1.61
C LYS A 83 0.70 15.58 0.96
N ALA A 84 0.06 15.64 -0.21
CA ALA A 84 -0.35 14.44 -0.93
C ALA A 84 0.86 13.63 -1.41
N HIS A 85 1.90 14.29 -1.93
CA HIS A 85 3.18 13.65 -2.29
C HIS A 85 3.83 12.94 -1.10
N GLN A 86 3.94 13.65 0.03
CA GLN A 86 4.52 13.08 1.24
C GLN A 86 3.74 11.85 1.73
N ALA A 87 2.40 11.91 1.69
CA ALA A 87 1.54 10.80 2.09
C ALA A 87 1.65 9.60 1.14
N ILE A 88 1.69 9.83 -0.18
CA ILE A 88 1.89 8.77 -1.18
C ILE A 88 3.26 8.11 -0.99
N ASN A 89 4.33 8.88 -0.85
CA ASN A 89 5.68 8.36 -0.65
C ASN A 89 5.79 7.53 0.64
N THR A 90 5.25 8.04 1.75
CA THR A 90 5.21 7.32 3.03
C THR A 90 4.45 5.99 2.89
N ALA A 91 3.28 6.02 2.26
CA ALA A 91 2.50 4.81 2.03
C ALA A 91 3.25 3.82 1.11
N ARG A 92 3.91 4.30 0.06
CA ARG A 92 4.66 3.48 -0.91
C ARG A 92 5.84 2.78 -0.25
N GLU A 93 6.60 3.48 0.60
CA GLU A 93 7.70 2.90 1.37
C GLU A 93 7.21 1.82 2.35
N ALA A 94 6.11 2.10 3.05
CA ALA A 94 5.51 1.12 3.96
C ALA A 94 5.01 -0.13 3.23
N VAL A 95 4.35 0.04 2.07
CA VAL A 95 3.90 -1.09 1.24
C VAL A 95 5.09 -1.91 0.72
N LYS A 96 6.17 -1.27 0.26
CA LYS A 96 7.39 -1.97 -0.19
C LYS A 96 8.03 -2.77 0.94
N THR A 97 8.18 -2.15 2.11
CA THR A 97 8.72 -2.81 3.31
C THR A 97 7.87 -4.03 3.70
N GLN A 98 6.54 -3.88 3.65
CA GLN A 98 5.62 -4.98 3.93
C GLN A 98 5.68 -6.08 2.85
N ALA A 99 5.86 -5.72 1.57
CA ALA A 99 5.96 -6.67 0.47
C ALA A 99 7.22 -7.54 0.57
N GLU A 100 8.30 -7.02 1.16
CA GLU A 100 9.54 -7.77 1.40
C GLU A 100 9.47 -8.69 2.62
N LYS A 101 8.45 -8.53 3.47
CA LYS A 101 8.28 -9.31 4.69
C LYS A 101 7.94 -10.76 4.39
N ILE A 102 8.78 -11.67 4.87
CA ILE A 102 8.52 -13.12 4.87
C ILE A 102 8.06 -13.53 6.26
N TYR A 103 6.84 -14.06 6.36
CA TYR A 103 6.31 -14.57 7.61
C TYR A 103 6.96 -15.91 7.93
N GLN A 104 7.57 -16.00 9.10
CA GLN A 104 8.22 -17.23 9.56
C GLN A 104 7.17 -18.26 9.99
N PRO A 105 7.40 -19.56 9.76
CA PRO A 105 6.52 -20.59 10.28
C PRO A 105 6.44 -20.53 11.81
N PRO A 106 5.27 -20.71 12.43
CA PRO A 106 5.15 -20.70 13.88
C PRO A 106 5.86 -21.92 14.48
N GLU A 107 6.47 -21.74 15.65
CA GLU A 107 7.02 -22.87 16.39
C GLU A 107 5.88 -23.63 17.07
N ILE A 108 5.58 -24.83 16.54
CA ILE A 108 4.53 -25.68 17.11
C ILE A 108 5.19 -26.79 17.93
N THR A 109 4.99 -26.72 19.24
CA THR A 109 5.53 -27.68 20.21
C THR A 109 4.56 -28.81 20.51
N SER A 110 3.24 -28.53 20.52
CA SER A 110 2.19 -29.52 20.75
C SER A 110 0.92 -29.20 19.96
N GLU A 111 0.09 -30.21 19.75
CA GLU A 111 -1.17 -30.09 19.02
C GLU A 111 -2.20 -29.21 19.74
N GLU A 112 -2.16 -29.14 21.06
CA GLU A 112 -3.07 -28.33 21.89
C GLU A 112 -2.87 -26.82 21.63
N ASN A 113 -1.63 -26.40 21.36
CA ASN A 113 -1.28 -25.00 21.10
C ASN A 113 -1.42 -24.61 19.62
N LEU A 114 -1.67 -25.58 18.73
CA LEU A 114 -1.67 -25.38 17.29
C LEU A 114 -2.57 -24.22 16.84
N ARG A 115 -3.79 -24.15 17.37
CA ARG A 115 -4.75 -23.08 17.04
C ARG A 115 -4.24 -21.71 17.48
N LEU A 116 -3.63 -21.64 18.66
CA LEU A 116 -3.10 -20.41 19.24
C LEU A 116 -1.93 -19.90 18.38
N ASP A 117 -0.96 -20.76 18.08
CA ASP A 117 0.29 -20.34 17.42
C ASP A 117 0.07 -19.97 15.95
N VAL A 118 -0.79 -20.71 15.25
CA VAL A 118 -1.24 -20.32 13.89
C VAL A 118 -2.08 -19.04 13.95
N GLY A 119 -2.90 -18.88 15.00
CA GLY A 119 -3.68 -17.67 15.24
C GLY A 119 -2.81 -16.42 15.38
N LYS A 120 -1.70 -16.50 16.11
CA LYS A 120 -0.73 -15.40 16.25
C LYS A 120 -0.16 -14.98 14.90
N LEU A 121 0.21 -15.93 14.05
CA LEU A 121 0.76 -15.60 12.72
C LEU A 121 -0.28 -14.90 11.83
N ARG A 122 -1.54 -15.36 11.86
CA ARG A 122 -2.64 -14.69 11.14
C ARG A 122 -2.89 -13.29 11.67
N GLN A 123 -2.86 -13.12 12.99
CA GLN A 123 -3.05 -11.83 13.64
C GLN A 123 -1.94 -10.86 13.26
N GLN A 124 -0.69 -11.34 13.23
CA GLN A 124 0.46 -10.53 12.80
C GLN A 124 0.29 -10.00 11.38
N LEU A 125 -0.05 -10.87 10.41
CA LEU A 125 -0.35 -10.44 9.04
C LEU A 125 -1.47 -9.40 9.01
N HIS A 126 -2.55 -9.64 9.77
CA HIS A 126 -3.69 -8.73 9.81
C HIS A 126 -3.28 -7.34 10.32
N ASP A 127 -2.55 -7.27 11.43
CA ASP A 127 -2.15 -6.01 12.05
C ASP A 127 -1.16 -5.24 11.16
N ASP A 128 -0.20 -5.95 10.57
CA ASP A 128 0.74 -5.38 9.60
C ASP A 128 0.01 -4.78 8.39
N LEU A 129 -0.88 -5.54 7.76
CA LEU A 129 -1.63 -5.07 6.60
C LEU A 129 -2.57 -3.92 6.95
N LYS A 130 -3.17 -3.93 8.14
CA LYS A 130 -4.05 -2.86 8.61
C LYS A 130 -3.29 -1.55 8.84
N ALA A 131 -2.05 -1.64 9.35
CA ALA A 131 -1.18 -0.48 9.49
C ALA A 131 -0.86 0.13 8.12
N VAL A 132 -0.53 -0.71 7.14
CA VAL A 132 -0.26 -0.26 5.75
C VAL A 132 -1.52 0.30 5.10
N GLU A 133 -2.68 -0.36 5.26
CA GLU A 133 -3.97 0.09 4.73
C GLU A 133 -4.32 1.50 5.22
N LYS A 134 -4.02 1.81 6.48
CA LYS A 134 -4.24 3.14 7.06
C LYS A 134 -3.46 4.21 6.30
N LEU A 135 -2.17 3.97 6.02
CA LEU A 135 -1.32 4.90 5.26
C LEU A 135 -1.83 5.09 3.82
N VAL A 136 -2.27 4.01 3.17
CA VAL A 136 -2.87 4.11 1.82
C VAL A 136 -4.16 4.94 1.83
N LYS A 137 -4.98 4.81 2.89
CA LYS A 137 -6.18 5.65 3.08
C LYS A 137 -5.82 7.11 3.33
N GLU A 138 -4.79 7.38 4.11
CA GLU A 138 -4.28 8.73 4.36
C GLU A 138 -3.78 9.38 3.05
N ALA A 139 -3.01 8.65 2.23
CA ALA A 139 -2.61 9.11 0.90
C ALA A 139 -3.81 9.43 -0.01
N ARG A 140 -4.83 8.55 -0.03
CA ARG A 140 -6.07 8.80 -0.78
C ARG A 140 -6.80 10.05 -0.31
N ASN A 141 -6.86 10.27 1.00
CA ASN A 141 -7.52 11.43 1.58
C ASN A 141 -6.76 12.72 1.23
N ALA A 142 -5.42 12.70 1.30
CA ALA A 142 -4.60 13.85 0.94
C ALA A 142 -4.77 14.25 -0.54
N VAL A 143 -4.80 13.28 -1.47
CA VAL A 143 -5.10 13.55 -2.89
C VAL A 143 -6.50 14.12 -3.07
N ARG A 144 -7.49 13.63 -2.32
CA ARG A 144 -8.84 14.19 -2.33
C ARG A 144 -8.86 15.64 -1.84
N GLU A 145 -8.12 15.96 -0.79
CA GLU A 145 -7.98 17.33 -0.27
C GLU A 145 -7.35 18.25 -1.32
N ALA A 146 -6.31 17.80 -2.03
CA ALA A 146 -5.74 18.54 -3.16
C ALA A 146 -6.76 18.80 -4.26
N ALA A 147 -7.57 17.80 -4.62
CA ALA A 147 -8.63 17.97 -5.62
C ALA A 147 -9.71 18.96 -5.16
N VAL A 148 -10.08 18.93 -3.87
CA VAL A 148 -11.07 19.86 -3.29
C VAL A 148 -10.54 21.28 -3.25
N ALA A 149 -9.27 21.49 -2.87
CA ALA A 149 -8.65 22.80 -2.86
C ALA A 149 -8.59 23.39 -4.28
N LEU A 150 -8.17 22.60 -5.27
CA LEU A 150 -8.17 23.01 -6.67
C LEU A 150 -9.57 23.39 -7.16
N ALA A 151 -10.61 22.65 -6.75
CA ALA A 151 -11.99 22.92 -7.14
C ALA A 151 -12.57 24.23 -6.56
N GLN A 152 -11.95 24.80 -5.51
CA GLN A 152 -12.33 26.12 -5.01
C GLN A 152 -11.87 27.27 -5.92
N ILE A 153 -10.93 27.01 -6.84
CA ILE A 153 -10.49 28.01 -7.81
C ILE A 153 -11.57 28.17 -8.90
N PRO A 154 -12.16 29.37 -9.06
CA PRO A 154 -13.20 29.59 -10.05
C PRO A 154 -12.70 29.34 -11.47
N LYS A 155 -13.48 28.56 -12.24
CA LYS A 155 -13.22 28.28 -13.68
C LYS A 155 -11.83 27.66 -13.96
N VAL A 156 -11.24 26.96 -13.00
CA VAL A 156 -9.90 26.34 -13.16
C VAL A 156 -9.78 25.41 -14.37
N ASP A 157 -10.90 24.82 -14.83
CA ASP A 157 -10.95 23.96 -16.02
C ASP A 157 -10.95 24.71 -17.36
N ALA A 158 -11.28 26.00 -17.35
CA ALA A 158 -11.31 26.83 -18.55
C ALA A 158 -9.99 27.59 -18.78
N LEU A 159 -9.01 27.43 -17.88
CA LEU A 159 -7.74 28.13 -17.95
C LEU A 159 -6.81 27.43 -18.96
N GLU A 160 -6.31 28.20 -19.90
CA GLU A 160 -5.34 27.76 -20.90
C GLU A 160 -3.94 28.25 -20.54
N VAL A 161 -2.92 27.60 -21.12
CA VAL A 161 -1.54 28.09 -21.00
C VAL A 161 -1.45 29.40 -21.80
N PRO A 162 -1.01 30.52 -21.20
CA PRO A 162 -0.92 31.79 -21.91
C PRO A 162 -0.05 31.68 -23.16
N ASN A 163 -0.61 31.94 -24.34
CA ASN A 163 0.14 32.01 -25.59
C ASN A 163 1.04 33.25 -25.56
N THR A 164 2.32 33.07 -25.28
CA THR A 164 3.33 34.10 -25.56
C THR A 164 3.60 34.11 -27.05
N GLN A 165 2.82 34.89 -27.81
CA GLN A 165 3.26 35.26 -29.16
C GLN A 165 4.52 36.14 -29.02
N PRO A 166 5.65 35.79 -29.65
CA PRO A 166 6.79 36.69 -29.71
C PRO A 166 6.39 37.89 -30.57
N THR A 167 6.31 39.07 -29.95
CA THR A 167 6.24 40.34 -30.65
C THR A 167 7.51 40.50 -31.50
N GLN A 168 7.35 40.46 -32.82
CA GLN A 168 8.34 40.97 -33.78
C GLN A 168 8.20 42.48 -33.94
#